data_AF-X5HKY7-F1
#
_entry.id   AF-X5HKY7-F1
#
_cell.length_a   1.000
_cell.length_b   1.000
_cell.length_c   1.000
_cell.angle_alpha   90.00
_cell.angle_beta   90.00
_cell.angle_gamma   90.00
#
_symmetry.space_group_name_H-M   'P 1'
#
loop_
_entity.id
_entity.type
_entity.pdbx_description
1 polymer ?
#
loop_
_entity_poly.entity_id
_entity_poly.type
_entity_poly.pdbx_seq_one_letter_code
_entity_poly.pdbx_strand_id
1 'polypeptide(L)'
;MPKEDEKRFIGEVIEVLRGPEFRVRLENGKEILAHSCGKMRRKKIKIILSDKVVVAMSLHYDTNRGIIVEREGFRRRRPEDSKEGPAKWKPQK
;
A
#
# COMPACT_ATOMS: atom_id res chain seq x y z
N MET A 1 26.53 3.69 -7.80
CA MET A 1 25.91 5.02 -7.99
C MET A 1 25.03 5.30 -6.78
N PRO A 2 25.21 6.46 -6.11
CA PRO A 2 24.51 6.80 -4.88
C PRO A 2 23.00 6.89 -5.16
N LYS A 3 22.22 6.03 -4.50
CA LYS A 3 20.78 5.83 -4.72
C LYS A 3 19.93 6.78 -3.86
N GLU A 4 20.37 8.02 -3.68
CA GLU A 4 19.91 8.81 -2.51
C GLU A 4 18.81 9.84 -2.77
N ASP A 5 18.30 9.97 -3.99
CA ASP A 5 17.16 10.83 -4.27
C ASP A 5 15.87 10.03 -4.59
N GLU A 6 15.57 9.02 -3.78
CA GLU A 6 14.23 8.42 -3.75
C GLU A 6 13.32 9.26 -2.84
N LYS A 7 12.58 10.19 -3.44
CA LYS A 7 11.61 10.99 -2.68
C LYS A 7 10.30 10.23 -2.57
N ARG A 8 9.79 10.13 -1.36
CA ARG A 8 8.52 9.47 -1.05
C ARG A 8 7.39 10.47 -1.10
N PHE A 9 6.33 10.11 -1.80
CA PHE A 9 5.11 10.87 -1.92
C PHE A 9 3.91 10.02 -1.52
N ILE A 10 2.88 10.68 -1.02
CA ILE A 10 1.61 10.07 -0.69
C ILE A 10 0.67 10.28 -1.88
N GLY A 11 -0.12 9.26 -2.18
CA GLY A 11 -1.13 9.33 -3.22
C GLY A 11 -2.20 8.26 -3.05
N GLU A 12 -3.23 8.37 -3.87
CA GLU A 12 -4.38 7.47 -3.89
C GLU A 12 -4.45 6.73 -5.22
N VAL A 13 -4.75 5.44 -5.17
CA VAL A 13 -4.89 4.62 -6.37
C VAL A 13 -6.22 4.93 -7.05
N ILE A 14 -6.18 5.44 -8.28
CA ILE A 14 -7.39 5.76 -9.04
C ILE A 14 -7.82 4.63 -9.97
N GLU A 15 -6.85 3.87 -10.49
CA GLU A 15 -7.12 2.81 -11.47
C GLU A 15 -6.08 1.69 -11.35
N VAL A 16 -6.54 0.45 -11.51
CA VAL A 16 -5.70 -0.75 -11.57
C VAL A 16 -5.67 -1.22 -13.03
N LEU A 17 -4.51 -1.13 -13.68
CA LEU A 17 -4.34 -1.60 -15.06
C LEU A 17 -4.15 -3.13 -15.07
N ARG A 18 -4.29 -3.76 -16.24
CA ARG A 18 -4.18 -5.23 -16.44
C ARG A 18 -2.72 -5.76 -16.35
N GLY A 19 -1.90 -5.21 -15.45
CA GLY A 19 -0.49 -5.53 -15.28
C GLY A 19 0.02 -5.20 -13.87
N PRO A 20 1.34 -5.06 -13.67
CA PRO A 20 1.90 -4.63 -12.40
C PRO A 20 1.85 -3.10 -12.20
N GLU A 21 1.24 -2.38 -13.14
CA GLU A 21 1.12 -0.93 -13.18
C GLU A 21 -0.22 -0.48 -12.59
N PHE A 22 -0.16 0.62 -11.86
CA PHE A 22 -1.27 1.25 -11.17
C PHE A 22 -1.24 2.74 -11.50
N ARG A 23 -2.40 3.34 -11.73
CA ARG A 23 -2.50 4.80 -11.78
C ARG A 23 -2.70 5.32 -10.37
N VAL A 24 -1.79 6.19 -9.95
CA VAL A 24 -1.82 6.83 -8.63
C VAL A 24 -1.93 8.32 -8.84
N ARG A 25 -2.89 8.93 -8.15
CA ARG A 25 -3.03 10.37 -8.06
C ARG A 25 -2.26 10.84 -6.82
N LEU A 26 -1.21 11.61 -7.05
CA LEU A 26 -0.45 12.24 -5.96
C LEU A 26 -1.29 13.36 -5.33
N GLU A 27 -1.00 13.71 -4.08
CA GLU A 27 -1.62 14.87 -3.42
C GLU A 27 -1.35 16.19 -4.17
N ASN A 28 -0.27 16.23 -4.96
CA ASN A 28 0.07 17.35 -5.84
C ASN A 28 -0.87 17.48 -7.07
N GLY A 29 -1.88 16.61 -7.20
CA GLY A 29 -2.85 16.61 -8.31
C GLY A 29 -2.35 15.95 -9.60
N LYS A 30 -1.08 15.52 -9.66
CA LYS A 30 -0.53 14.79 -10.80
C LYS A 30 -0.88 13.32 -10.75
N GLU A 31 -1.18 12.76 -11.92
CA GLU A 31 -1.40 11.34 -12.12
C GLU A 31 -0.11 10.70 -12.63
N ILE A 32 0.31 9.63 -11.98
CA ILE A 32 1.54 8.90 -12.32
C ILE A 32 1.25 7.43 -12.53
N LEU A 33 2.10 6.78 -13.33
CA LEU A 33 2.13 5.34 -13.49
C LEU A 33 3.13 4.76 -12.50
N ALA A 34 2.63 3.96 -11.56
CA ALA A 34 3.45 3.34 -10.53
C ALA A 34 3.39 1.83 -10.62
N HIS A 35 4.53 1.17 -10.45
CA HIS A 35 4.58 -0.30 -10.38
C HIS A 35 4.77 -0.80 -8.95
N SER A 36 4.27 -1.99 -8.64
CA SER A 36 4.45 -2.60 -7.32
C SER A 36 5.93 -2.97 -7.08
N CYS A 37 6.50 -2.60 -5.94
CA CYS A 37 7.82 -3.11 -5.53
C CYS A 37 7.76 -4.63 -5.22
N GLY A 38 8.86 -5.34 -5.46
CA GLY A 38 9.00 -6.76 -5.08
C GLY A 38 8.78 -7.02 -3.59
N LYS A 39 9.06 -6.03 -2.72
CA LYS A 39 8.78 -6.11 -1.27
C LYS A 39 7.29 -6.25 -0.97
N MET A 40 6.41 -5.59 -1.74
CA MET A 40 4.96 -5.74 -1.59
C MET A 40 4.49 -7.14 -2.01
N ARG A 41 5.05 -7.69 -3.09
CA ARG A 41 4.75 -9.07 -3.55
C ARG A 41 5.11 -10.11 -2.49
N ARG A 42 6.27 -9.98 -1.84
CA ARG A 42 6.67 -10.86 -0.72
C ARG A 42 5.72 -10.78 0.47
N LYS A 43 5.23 -9.58 0.79
CA LYS A 43 4.24 -9.36 1.85
C LYS A 43 2.80 -9.75 1.46
N LYS A 44 2.57 -10.21 0.22
CA LYS A 44 1.24 -10.52 -0.36
C LYS A 44 0.24 -9.36 -0.21
N ILE A 45 0.73 -8.13 -0.30
CA ILE A 45 -0.13 -6.94 -0.19
C ILE A 45 -0.88 -6.79 -1.52
N LYS A 46 -2.21 -6.85 -1.45
CA LYS A 46 -3.09 -6.53 -2.58
C LYS A 46 -3.37 -5.03 -2.56
N ILE A 47 -3.32 -4.41 -3.72
CA ILE A 47 -3.68 -2.99 -3.92
C ILE A 47 -5.08 -2.98 -4.54
N ILE A 48 -5.96 -2.17 -3.97
CA ILE A 48 -7.34 -1.99 -4.40
C ILE A 48 -7.49 -0.52 -4.85
N LEU A 49 -8.54 -0.23 -5.62
CA LEU A 49 -8.94 1.13 -5.95
C LEU A 49 -9.20 1.94 -4.68
N SER A 50 -8.87 3.23 -4.72
CA SER A 50 -8.98 4.18 -3.60
C SER A 50 -8.11 3.88 -2.39
N ASP A 51 -7.12 2.99 -2.50
CA ASP A 51 -6.14 2.80 -1.43
C ASP A 51 -5.13 3.93 -1.37
N LYS A 52 -4.81 4.34 -0.14
CA LYS A 52 -3.68 5.23 0.14
C LYS A 52 -2.36 4.46 0.06
N VAL A 53 -1.47 4.94 -0.79
CA VAL A 53 -0.20 4.31 -1.08
C VAL A 53 0.94 5.31 -1.01
N VAL A 54 2.11 4.82 -0.60
CA VAL A 54 3.36 5.56 -0.59
C VAL A 54 4.15 5.18 -1.83
N VAL A 55 4.40 6.17 -2.68
CA VAL A 55 5.14 6.00 -3.92
C VAL A 55 6.51 6.65 -3.76
N ALA A 56 7.57 5.89 -4.04
CA ALA A 56 8.92 6.41 -4.19
C ALA A 56 9.16 6.78 -5.65
N MET A 57 9.67 7.97 -5.90
CA MET A 57 9.98 8.49 -7.22
C MET A 57 11.44 8.92 -7.25
N SER A 58 12.14 8.60 -8.35
CA SER A 58 13.51 9.08 -8.56
C SER A 58 13.45 10.41 -9.32
N LEU A 59 13.91 11.50 -8.68
CA LEU A 59 13.82 12.85 -9.23
C LEU A 59 14.68 13.10 -10.48
N HIS A 60 15.65 12.23 -10.78
CA HIS A 60 16.67 12.54 -11.78
C HIS A 60 16.30 12.20 -13.23
N TYR A 61 15.22 11.45 -13.50
CA TYR A 61 14.94 11.01 -14.88
C TYR A 61 13.46 11.03 -15.30
N ASP A 62 12.48 10.76 -14.43
CA ASP A 62 11.06 10.71 -14.83
C ASP A 62 10.11 11.03 -13.66
N THR A 63 9.47 12.21 -13.68
CA THR A 63 8.42 12.57 -12.69
C THR A 63 7.09 11.83 -12.93
N ASN A 64 6.95 11.05 -14.00
CA ASN A 64 5.72 10.34 -14.33
C ASN A 64 5.73 8.85 -13.94
N ARG A 65 6.89 8.32 -13.49
CA ARG A 65 7.04 6.91 -13.12
C ARG A 65 7.41 6.78 -11.64
N GLY A 66 6.75 5.85 -10.95
CA GLY A 66 6.95 5.63 -9.52
C GLY A 66 7.01 4.15 -9.13
N ILE A 67 7.49 3.91 -7.92
CA ILE A 67 7.50 2.58 -7.29
C ILE A 67 6.62 2.63 -6.05
N ILE A 68 5.62 1.77 -5.97
CA ILE A 68 4.80 1.65 -4.77
C ILE A 68 5.58 0.83 -3.73
N VAL A 69 5.90 1.48 -2.60
CA VAL A 69 6.70 0.88 -1.52
C VAL A 69 5.79 0.29 -0.44
N GLU A 70 4.73 1.02 -0.09
CA GLU A 70 3.87 0.70 1.05
C GLU A 70 2.43 1.15 0.82
N ARG A 71 1.48 0.49 1.49
CA ARG A 71 0.05 0.83 1.53
C ARG A 71 -0.34 1.08 2.97
N GLU A 72 -0.99 2.21 3.24
CA GLU A 72 -1.56 2.53 4.54
C GLU A 72 -2.85 1.74 4.71
N GLY A 73 -2.85 0.75 5.60
CA GLY A 73 -3.98 -0.18 5.78
C GLY A 73 -3.62 -1.67 5.76
N PHE A 74 -2.34 -2.03 5.61
CA PHE A 74 -1.89 -3.40 5.88
C PHE A 74 -1.88 -3.69 7.39
N ARG A 75 -3.06 -3.68 8.01
CA ARG A 75 -3.27 -4.37 9.29
C ARG A 75 -3.12 -5.86 8.98
N ARG A 76 -1.98 -6.45 9.35
CA ARG A 76 -1.97 -7.88 9.67
C ARG A 76 -3.06 -8.02 10.72
N ARG A 77 -4.23 -8.58 10.36
CA ARG A 77 -5.11 -9.17 11.36
C ARG A 77 -4.20 -10.11 12.13
N ARG A 78 -3.90 -9.76 13.38
CA ARG A 78 -3.26 -10.72 14.26
C ARG A 78 -4.30 -11.84 14.43
N PRO A 79 -3.90 -13.11 14.40
CA PRO A 79 -4.78 -14.23 14.75
C PRO A 79 -5.36 -14.16 16.17
N GLU A 80 -5.03 -13.13 16.94
CA GLU A 80 -5.33 -12.96 18.36
C GLU A 80 -6.71 -12.33 18.61
N ASP A 81 -7.28 -11.59 17.64
CA ASP A 81 -8.59 -10.92 17.75
C ASP A 81 -9.81 -11.89 17.66
N SER A 82 -9.60 -13.20 17.77
CA SER A 82 -10.67 -14.22 17.72
C SER A 82 -10.86 -14.99 19.03
N LYS A 83 -10.24 -14.56 20.15
CA LYS A 83 -10.32 -15.26 21.45
C LYS A 83 -11.02 -14.49 22.58
N GLU A 84 -11.90 -13.54 22.27
CA GLU A 84 -12.90 -13.09 23.25
C GLU A 84 -14.32 -13.44 22.77
N GLY A 85 -14.62 -14.73 22.84
CA GLY A 85 -16.01 -15.18 22.99
C GLY A 85 -16.38 -15.03 24.47
N PRO A 86 -17.60 -14.56 24.81
CA PRO A 86 -17.95 -14.25 26.19
C PRO A 86 -18.06 -15.55 26.99
N ALA A 87 -17.16 -15.76 27.95
CA ALA A 87 -17.33 -16.77 28.98
C ALA A 87 -18.45 -16.34 29.95
N LYS A 88 -19.70 -16.46 29.50
CA LYS A 88 -20.87 -16.51 30.38
C LYS A 88 -20.83 -17.86 31.11
N TRP A 89 -20.13 -17.92 32.23
CA TRP A 89 -20.34 -18.98 33.20
C TRP A 89 -21.50 -18.55 34.10
N LYS A 90 -22.65 -19.25 34.00
CA LYS A 90 -23.61 -19.34 35.11
C LYS A 90 -23.41 -20.69 35.77
N PRO A 91 -23.04 -20.78 37.05
CA PRO A 91 -23.19 -22.03 37.78
C PRO A 91 -24.68 -22.25 38.04
N GLN A 92 -25.17 -23.39 37.55
CA GLN A 92 -26.50 -23.91 37.78
C GLN A 92 -26.45 -24.81 39.02
N LYS A 93 -27.26 -24.44 40.01
CA LYS A 93 -27.80 -25.18 41.17
C LYS A 93 -26.97 -26.31 41.79
#